data_AF-A0AA37RXB7-F1
#
_entry.id   AF-A0AA37RXB7-F1
#
_cell.length_a   1.000
_cell.length_b   1.000
_cell.length_c   1.000
_cell.angle_alpha   90.00
_cell.angle_beta   90.00
_cell.angle_gamma   90.00
#
_symmetry.space_group_name_H-M   'P 1'
#
loop_
_entity.id
_entity.type
_entity.pdbx_description
1 polymer ?
#
loop_
_entity_poly.entity_id
_entity_poly.type
_entity_poly.pdbx_seq_one_letter_code
_entity_poly.pdbx_strand_id
1 'polypeptide(L)'
;MTVVNSVKLQMLKAEFAETWTEYMQQFSCLDSLFSGGTDRATTSHIIAGLVGFRSELLVVGEGLSTEQSVEVLFECFQLLAVKFAQKKELSHPEKIILKLCQLLCQEFQQDAYASELSQAAIDKRDKLVEVGKHLSTVERREQVKARNMGKF
;
A
#
# COMPACT_ATOMS: atom_id res chain seq x y z
N MET A 1 -13.21 -26.02 -1.16
CA MET A 1 -12.80 -24.96 -2.12
C MET A 1 -12.86 -25.59 -3.52
N THR A 2 -13.68 -25.08 -4.43
CA THR A 2 -13.79 -25.64 -5.81
C THR A 2 -12.90 -24.85 -6.77
N VAL A 3 -12.53 -25.44 -7.90
CA VAL A 3 -11.80 -24.74 -8.98
C VAL A 3 -12.56 -23.50 -9.42
N VAL A 4 -13.89 -23.61 -9.57
CA VAL A 4 -14.79 -22.50 -9.92
C VAL A 4 -14.68 -21.34 -8.93
N ASN A 5 -14.71 -21.61 -7.63
CA ASN A 5 -14.58 -20.56 -6.62
C ASN A 5 -13.18 -19.90 -6.67
N SER A 6 -12.15 -20.69 -6.92
CA SER A 6 -10.76 -20.19 -7.01
C SER A 6 -10.57 -19.27 -8.21
N VAL A 7 -11.13 -19.63 -9.37
CA VAL A 7 -11.12 -18.79 -10.58
C VAL A 7 -11.90 -17.50 -10.34
N LYS A 8 -13.10 -17.57 -9.74
CA LYS A 8 -13.89 -16.38 -9.42
C LYS A 8 -13.12 -15.39 -8.53
N LEU A 9 -12.40 -15.90 -7.54
CA LEU A 9 -11.58 -15.06 -6.64
C LEU A 9 -10.37 -14.45 -7.34
N GLN A 10 -9.76 -15.16 -8.29
CA GLN A 10 -8.68 -14.61 -9.10
C GLN A 10 -9.17 -13.46 -10.00
N MET A 11 -10.37 -13.60 -10.57
CA MET A 11 -10.99 -12.52 -11.36
C MET A 11 -11.25 -11.28 -10.51
N LEU A 12 -11.85 -11.43 -9.34
CA LEU A 12 -12.09 -10.30 -8.41
C LEU A 12 -10.79 -9.60 -8.00
N LYS A 13 -9.69 -10.35 -7.80
CA LYS A 13 -8.38 -9.76 -7.50
C LYS A 13 -7.81 -8.99 -8.68
N ALA A 14 -8.01 -9.46 -9.90
CA ALA A 14 -7.57 -8.76 -11.10
C ALA A 14 -8.34 -7.46 -11.30
N GLU A 15 -9.68 -7.50 -11.17
CA GLU A 15 -10.56 -6.33 -11.26
C GLU A 15 -10.22 -5.28 -10.19
N PHE A 16 -10.00 -5.72 -8.95
CA PHE A 16 -9.54 -4.83 -7.88
C PHE A 16 -8.16 -4.22 -8.18
N ALA A 17 -7.21 -5.01 -8.69
CA ALA A 17 -5.88 -4.50 -9.03
C ALA A 17 -5.95 -3.44 -10.14
N GLU A 18 -6.78 -3.64 -11.15
CA GLU A 18 -7.03 -2.68 -12.22
C GLU A 18 -7.61 -1.38 -11.66
N THR A 19 -8.66 -1.48 -10.84
CA THR A 19 -9.28 -0.33 -10.16
C THR A 19 -8.29 0.42 -9.29
N TRP A 20 -7.44 -0.30 -8.54
CA TRP A 20 -6.40 0.30 -7.71
C TRP A 20 -5.32 0.99 -8.56
N THR A 21 -4.96 0.42 -9.71
CA THR A 21 -4.03 1.06 -10.67
C THR A 21 -4.60 2.38 -11.18
N GLU A 22 -5.86 2.39 -11.61
CA GLU A 22 -6.54 3.59 -12.10
C GLU A 22 -6.66 4.65 -11.00
N TYR A 23 -7.04 4.24 -9.78
CA TYR A 23 -7.09 5.13 -8.62
C TYR A 23 -5.74 5.80 -8.35
N MET A 24 -4.64 5.04 -8.36
CA MET A 24 -3.30 5.58 -8.15
C MET A 24 -2.84 6.57 -9.25
N GLN A 25 -3.41 6.53 -10.46
CA GLN A 25 -3.07 7.48 -11.53
C GLN A 25 -3.59 8.89 -11.24
N GLN A 26 -4.56 9.03 -10.34
CA GLN A 26 -5.12 10.33 -9.96
C GLN A 26 -4.17 11.15 -9.07
N PHE A 27 -3.14 10.51 -8.50
CA PHE A 27 -2.23 11.10 -7.53
C PHE A 27 -0.83 11.32 -8.10
N SER A 28 -0.54 12.56 -8.52
CA SER A 28 0.77 12.96 -9.06
C SER A 28 1.91 12.79 -8.06
N CYS A 29 1.63 12.82 -6.74
CA CYS A 29 2.63 12.58 -5.70
C CYS A 29 3.27 11.17 -5.79
N LEU A 30 2.63 10.25 -6.52
CA LEU A 30 3.12 8.88 -6.74
C LEU A 30 4.03 8.71 -7.96
N ASP A 31 4.13 9.68 -8.86
CA ASP A 31 4.88 9.52 -10.11
C ASP A 31 6.35 9.17 -9.86
N SER A 32 6.96 9.81 -8.86
CA SER A 32 8.35 9.55 -8.49
C SER A 32 8.60 8.14 -7.96
N LEU A 33 7.57 7.49 -7.38
CA LEU A 33 7.67 6.17 -6.76
C LEU A 33 7.81 5.05 -7.81
N PHE A 34 7.21 5.23 -8.98
CA PHE A 34 7.13 4.21 -10.04
C PHE A 34 8.05 4.48 -11.23
N SER A 35 9.08 5.33 -11.05
CA SER A 35 10.09 5.63 -12.07
C SER A 35 11.13 4.51 -12.30
N GLY A 36 11.05 3.42 -11.54
CA GLY A 36 11.95 2.26 -11.59
C GLY A 36 11.33 1.00 -12.21
N GLY A 37 11.92 -0.17 -11.93
CA GLY A 37 11.49 -1.45 -12.51
C GLY A 37 10.22 -2.08 -11.92
N THR A 38 9.60 -1.47 -10.91
CA THR A 38 8.31 -1.91 -10.37
C THR A 38 7.29 -0.83 -10.65
N ASP A 39 6.30 -1.17 -11.47
CA ASP A 39 5.26 -0.26 -11.94
C ASP A 39 3.99 -0.33 -11.07
N ARG A 40 3.08 0.62 -11.33
CA ARG A 40 1.77 0.71 -10.65
C ARG A 40 1.00 -0.60 -10.73
N ALA A 41 0.96 -1.24 -11.90
CA ALA A 41 0.23 -2.49 -12.13
C ALA A 41 0.76 -3.63 -11.25
N THR A 42 2.08 -3.83 -11.24
CA THR A 42 2.73 -4.85 -10.40
C THR A 42 2.43 -4.59 -8.92
N THR A 43 2.56 -3.35 -8.47
CA THR A 43 2.24 -2.97 -7.08
C THR A 43 0.77 -3.22 -6.75
N SER A 44 -0.17 -2.87 -7.64
CA SER A 44 -1.60 -3.16 -7.45
C SER A 44 -1.89 -4.64 -7.31
N HIS A 45 -1.29 -5.49 -8.14
CA HIS A 45 -1.48 -6.95 -8.04
C HIS A 45 -0.94 -7.51 -6.71
N ILE A 46 0.16 -6.96 -6.20
CA ILE A 46 0.69 -7.35 -4.89
C ILE A 46 -0.26 -6.89 -3.77
N ILE A 47 -0.78 -5.67 -3.84
CA ILE A 47 -1.78 -5.15 -2.90
C ILE A 47 -3.04 -6.03 -2.92
N ALA A 48 -3.57 -6.36 -4.09
CA ALA A 48 -4.70 -7.30 -4.26
C ALA A 48 -4.40 -8.68 -3.67
N GLY A 49 -3.14 -9.12 -3.77
CA GLY A 49 -2.64 -10.34 -3.15
C GLY A 49 -2.63 -10.28 -1.62
N LEU A 50 -2.15 -9.17 -1.05
CA LEU A 50 -2.02 -8.93 0.39
C LEU A 50 -3.38 -8.79 1.08
N VAL A 51 -4.26 -7.95 0.52
CA VAL A 51 -5.59 -7.64 1.09
C VAL A 51 -6.55 -8.83 0.98
N GLY A 52 -6.23 -9.81 0.13
CA GLY A 52 -6.75 -11.17 0.09
C GLY A 52 -8.13 -11.45 0.73
N PHE A 53 -9.09 -11.92 -0.07
CA PHE A 53 -10.36 -12.57 0.36
C PHE A 53 -11.34 -11.75 1.21
N ARG A 54 -11.00 -10.56 1.71
CA ARG A 54 -11.99 -9.65 2.28
C ARG A 54 -12.84 -9.07 1.16
N SER A 55 -13.92 -9.78 0.83
CA SER A 55 -14.81 -9.45 -0.28
C SER A 55 -15.33 -8.02 -0.21
N GLU A 56 -15.47 -7.47 0.99
CA GLU A 56 -15.94 -6.10 1.25
C GLU A 56 -15.02 -5.03 0.65
N LEU A 57 -13.71 -5.28 0.60
CA LEU A 57 -12.72 -4.38 -0.01
C LEU A 57 -12.54 -4.65 -1.52
N LEU A 58 -13.04 -5.78 -2.01
CA LEU A 58 -12.97 -6.21 -3.40
C LEU A 58 -14.27 -5.90 -4.17
N VAL A 59 -15.27 -5.25 -3.56
CA VAL A 59 -16.50 -4.85 -4.27
C VAL A 59 -16.22 -3.60 -5.08
N VAL A 60 -15.86 -3.82 -6.34
CA VAL A 60 -15.63 -2.80 -7.34
C VAL A 60 -16.90 -2.63 -8.15
N GLY A 61 -17.66 -1.58 -7.87
CA GLY A 61 -18.80 -1.16 -8.70
C GLY A 61 -18.77 0.32 -9.04
N GLU A 62 -18.28 1.15 -8.12
CA GLU A 62 -18.32 2.63 -8.24
C GLU A 62 -16.94 3.29 -8.10
N GLY A 63 -15.87 2.51 -8.20
CA GLY A 63 -14.49 2.96 -7.92
C GLY A 63 -14.11 2.81 -6.45
N LEU A 64 -12.92 3.29 -6.10
CA LEU A 64 -12.37 3.26 -4.74
C LEU A 64 -12.59 4.60 -4.04
N SER A 65 -13.27 4.59 -2.90
CA SER A 65 -13.37 5.79 -2.06
C SER A 65 -12.07 6.06 -1.29
N THR A 66 -11.87 7.30 -0.88
CA THR A 66 -10.74 7.70 -0.03
C THR A 66 -10.67 6.84 1.24
N GLU A 67 -11.82 6.61 1.90
CA GLU A 67 -11.90 5.76 3.09
C GLU A 67 -11.52 4.30 2.82
N GLN A 68 -12.04 3.70 1.75
CA GLN A 68 -11.66 2.34 1.35
C GLN A 68 -10.16 2.26 1.04
N SER A 69 -9.60 3.30 0.42
CA SER A 69 -8.17 3.34 0.13
C SER A 69 -7.31 3.39 1.40
N VAL A 70 -7.74 4.11 2.44
CA VAL A 70 -7.07 4.11 3.75
C VAL A 70 -7.12 2.72 4.39
N GLU A 71 -8.25 2.02 4.33
CA GLU A 71 -8.37 0.65 4.84
C GLU A 71 -7.42 -0.32 4.13
N VAL A 72 -7.41 -0.29 2.79
CA VAL A 72 -6.51 -1.10 1.94
C VAL A 72 -5.05 -0.86 2.32
N LEU A 73 -4.64 0.40 2.44
CA LEU A 73 -3.27 0.77 2.81
C LEU A 73 -2.94 0.33 4.24
N PHE A 74 -3.90 0.41 5.16
CA PHE A 74 -3.70 0.01 6.55
C PHE A 74 -3.52 -1.50 6.68
N GLU A 75 -4.34 -2.30 6.00
CA GLU A 75 -4.19 -3.76 5.99
C GLU A 75 -2.87 -4.19 5.36
N CYS A 76 -2.49 -3.60 4.22
CA CYS A 76 -1.19 -3.84 3.59
C CYS A 76 -0.05 -3.55 4.57
N PHE A 77 -0.11 -2.39 5.24
CA PHE A 77 0.89 -2.00 6.23
C PHE A 77 0.98 -3.01 7.38
N GLN A 78 -0.15 -3.43 7.94
CA GLN A 78 -0.17 -4.40 9.05
C GLN A 78 0.49 -5.72 8.66
N LEU A 79 0.14 -6.26 7.49
CA LEU A 79 0.71 -7.52 7.01
C LEU A 79 2.22 -7.42 6.77
N LEU A 80 2.67 -6.33 6.15
CA LEU A 80 4.08 -6.09 5.90
C LEU A 80 4.86 -5.82 7.19
N ALA A 81 4.26 -5.14 8.17
CA ALA A 81 4.86 -4.93 9.48
C ALA A 81 5.05 -6.26 10.24
N VAL A 82 4.05 -7.15 10.20
CA VAL A 82 4.17 -8.50 10.77
C VAL A 82 5.27 -9.29 10.06
N LYS A 83 5.33 -9.25 8.72
CA LYS A 83 6.39 -9.90 7.96
C LYS A 83 7.77 -9.37 8.36
N PHE A 84 7.92 -8.05 8.45
CA PHE A 84 9.18 -7.43 8.82
C PHE A 84 9.60 -7.81 10.25
N ALA A 85 8.66 -7.88 11.20
CA ALA A 85 8.95 -8.34 12.56
C ALA A 85 9.45 -9.79 12.59
N GLN A 86 8.93 -10.67 11.73
CA GLN A 86 9.32 -12.08 11.69
C GLN A 86 10.64 -12.33 10.94
N LYS A 87 10.81 -11.72 9.77
CA LYS A 87 11.91 -12.04 8.83
C LYS A 87 12.99 -10.97 8.77
N LYS A 88 12.78 -9.81 9.38
CA LYS A 88 13.64 -8.61 9.34
C LYS A 88 13.94 -8.09 7.93
N GLU A 89 13.19 -8.54 6.93
CA GLU A 89 13.42 -8.19 5.53
C GLU A 89 12.10 -8.01 4.78
N LEU A 90 12.11 -7.02 3.89
CA LEU A 90 11.05 -6.73 2.94
C LEU A 90 11.65 -6.70 1.54
N SER A 91 10.93 -7.26 0.57
CA SER A 91 11.30 -7.20 -0.83
C SER A 91 11.16 -5.78 -1.38
N HIS A 92 11.75 -5.51 -2.54
CA HIS A 92 11.67 -4.18 -3.15
C HIS A 92 10.22 -3.71 -3.41
N PRO A 93 9.31 -4.53 -3.97
CA PRO A 93 7.91 -4.15 -4.12
C PRO A 93 7.18 -3.90 -2.80
N GLU A 94 7.52 -4.62 -1.73
CA GLU A 94 6.92 -4.41 -0.41
C GLU A 94 7.34 -3.09 0.21
N LYS A 95 8.60 -2.69 0.01
CA LYS A 95 9.08 -1.36 0.42
C LYS A 95 8.38 -0.25 -0.36
N ILE A 96 8.12 -0.47 -1.65
CA ILE A 96 7.31 0.44 -2.47
C ILE A 96 5.90 0.59 -1.89
N ILE A 97 5.25 -0.51 -1.48
CA ILE A 97 3.92 -0.46 -0.86
C ILE A 97 3.95 0.33 0.46
N LEU A 98 4.95 0.14 1.32
CA LEU A 98 5.07 0.95 2.54
C LEU A 98 5.26 2.44 2.25
N LYS A 99 6.02 2.76 1.19
CA LYS A 99 6.19 4.14 0.77
C LYS A 99 4.91 4.73 0.16
N LEU A 100 4.16 3.92 -0.58
CA LEU A 100 2.83 4.26 -1.10
C LEU A 100 1.87 4.60 0.05
N CYS A 101 1.79 3.76 1.09
CA CYS A 101 0.98 4.03 2.28
C CYS A 101 1.31 5.40 2.88
N GLN A 102 2.60 5.73 3.00
CA GLN A 102 3.02 7.02 3.54
C GLN A 102 2.59 8.19 2.65
N LEU A 103 2.84 8.12 1.34
CA LEU A 103 2.59 9.23 0.42
C LEU A 103 1.09 9.50 0.26
N LEU A 104 0.28 8.46 0.04
CA LEU A 104 -1.18 8.63 -0.08
C LEU A 104 -1.81 9.11 1.22
N CYS A 105 -1.42 8.57 2.38
CA CYS A 105 -1.97 9.06 3.63
C CYS A 105 -1.53 10.49 3.97
N GLN A 106 -0.38 10.96 3.47
CA GLN A 106 0.01 12.37 3.54
C GLN A 106 -0.85 13.24 2.60
N GLU A 107 -1.16 12.75 1.41
CA GLU A 107 -2.09 13.42 0.49
C GLU A 107 -3.48 13.58 1.14
N PHE A 108 -3.97 12.53 1.80
CA PHE A 108 -5.26 12.54 2.50
C PHE A 108 -5.28 13.36 3.80
N GLN A 109 -4.17 14.02 4.18
CA GLN A 109 -4.18 15.03 5.24
C GLN A 109 -4.60 16.41 4.73
N GLN A 110 -4.68 16.61 3.41
CA GLN A 110 -5.20 17.85 2.83
C GLN A 110 -6.70 18.00 3.10
N ASP A 111 -7.15 19.24 3.28
CA ASP A 111 -8.53 19.57 3.65
C ASP A 111 -9.57 19.01 2.65
N ALA A 112 -9.19 18.85 1.38
CA ALA A 112 -10.04 18.28 0.33
C ALA A 112 -10.55 16.86 0.66
N TYR A 113 -9.79 16.08 1.42
CA TYR A 113 -10.12 14.70 1.78
C TYR A 113 -10.61 14.56 3.24
N ALA A 114 -10.43 15.60 4.06
CA ALA A 114 -10.73 15.54 5.48
C ALA A 114 -12.24 15.36 5.78
N SER A 115 -13.11 15.88 4.91
CA SER A 115 -14.57 15.73 5.02
C SER A 115 -15.10 14.36 4.58
N GLU A 116 -14.30 13.59 3.85
CA GLU A 116 -14.70 12.28 3.30
C GLU A 116 -14.37 11.11 4.22
N LEU A 117 -13.58 11.36 5.27
CA LEU A 117 -13.06 10.32 6.14
C LEU A 117 -13.83 10.28 7.47
N SER A 118 -14.23 9.08 7.88
CA SER A 118 -14.67 8.83 9.25
C SER A 118 -13.52 9.06 10.25
N GLN A 119 -13.85 9.30 11.52
CA GLN A 119 -12.84 9.44 12.57
C GLN A 119 -11.92 8.20 12.66
N ALA A 120 -12.48 7.01 12.46
CA ALA A 120 -11.69 5.77 12.46
C ALA A 120 -10.69 5.72 11.31
N ALA A 121 -11.07 6.21 10.12
CA ALA A 121 -10.18 6.30 8.97
C ALA A 121 -9.10 7.37 9.17
N ILE A 122 -9.44 8.51 9.80
CA ILE A 122 -8.48 9.54 10.20
C ILE A 122 -7.40 8.97 11.13
N ASP A 123 -7.80 8.22 12.15
CA ASP A 123 -6.87 7.60 13.10
C ASP A 123 -5.92 6.60 12.41
N LYS A 124 -6.43 5.81 11.47
CA LYS A 124 -5.64 4.87 10.66
C LYS A 124 -4.66 5.60 9.75
N ARG A 125 -5.11 6.63 9.05
CA ARG A 125 -4.28 7.50 8.19
C ARG A 125 -3.13 8.10 9.00
N ASP A 126 -3.43 8.72 10.13
CA ASP A 126 -2.41 9.41 10.93
C ASP A 126 -1.39 8.45 11.51
N LYS A 127 -1.83 7.25 11.92
CA LYS A 127 -0.93 6.16 12.34
C LYS A 127 -0.03 5.70 11.19
N LEU A 128 -0.53 5.60 9.97
CA LEU A 128 0.30 5.25 8.80
C LEU A 128 1.34 6.32 8.49
N VAL A 129 0.96 7.59 8.59
CA VAL A 129 1.89 8.72 8.39
C VAL A 129 2.98 8.71 9.46
N GLU A 130 2.61 8.52 10.73
CA GLU A 130 3.55 8.45 11.85
C GLU A 130 4.55 7.29 11.66
N VAL A 131 4.03 6.07 11.47
CA VAL A 131 4.90 4.89 11.38
C VAL A 131 5.72 4.90 10.09
N GLY A 132 5.20 5.43 8.98
CA GLY A 132 5.96 5.64 7.75
C GLY A 132 7.19 6.54 7.94
N LYS A 133 7.10 7.58 8.77
CA LYS A 133 8.26 8.43 9.13
C LYS A 133 9.32 7.63 9.88
N HIS A 134 8.91 6.77 10.81
CA HIS A 134 9.86 5.92 11.54
C HIS A 134 10.54 4.90 10.61
N LEU A 135 9.78 4.25 9.72
CA LEU A 135 10.30 3.23 8.82
C LEU A 135 11.30 3.80 7.84
N SER A 136 11.00 4.95 7.22
CA SER A 136 11.95 5.65 6.34
C SER A 136 13.26 6.05 7.05
N THR A 137 13.20 6.36 8.35
CA THR A 137 14.38 6.66 9.17
C THR A 137 15.23 5.40 9.41
N VAL A 138 14.58 4.26 9.69
CA VAL A 138 15.24 2.97 9.87
C VAL A 138 15.90 2.50 8.57
N GLU A 139 15.19 2.56 7.44
CA GLU A 139 15.76 2.19 6.13
C GLU A 139 16.95 3.07 5.75
N ARG A 140 16.88 4.38 5.99
CA ARG A 140 18.01 5.30 5.73
C ARG A 140 19.23 4.92 6.58
N ARG A 141 19.03 4.52 7.83
CA ARG A 141 20.12 4.06 8.71
C ARG A 141 20.75 2.77 8.20
N GLU A 142 19.94 1.81 7.75
CA GLU A 142 20.43 0.54 7.20
C GLU A 142 21.19 0.75 5.87
N GLN A 143 20.70 1.62 4.98
CA GLN A 143 21.41 1.98 3.75
C GLN A 143 22.76 2.65 4.02
N VAL A 144 22.85 3.52 5.02
CA VAL A 144 24.12 4.16 5.42
C VAL A 144 25.09 3.12 5.98
N LYS A 145 24.62 2.19 6.82
CA LYS A 145 25.46 1.09 7.33
C LYS A 145 25.99 0.20 6.20
N ALA A 146 25.13 -0.20 5.25
CA ALA A 146 25.53 -1.01 4.11
C ALA A 146 26.56 -0.31 3.22
N ARG A 147 26.40 1.00 2.98
CA ARG A 147 27.39 1.82 2.24
C ARG A 147 28.72 1.95 2.97
N ASN A 148 28.71 1.98 4.30
CA ASN A 148 29.93 2.05 5.10
C ASN A 148 30.65 0.68 5.18
N MET A 149 29.94 -0.43 5.03
CA MET A 149 30.51 -1.79 5.00
C MET A 149 31.11 -2.17 3.64
N GLY A 150 30.67 -1.55 2.54
CA GLY A 150 31.21 -1.78 1.18
C GLY A 150 32.47 -0.99 0.83
N LYS A 151 33.16 -0.40 1.82
CA LYS A 151 34.38 0.41 1.66
C LYS A 151 35.65 -0.22 2.27
N PHE A 152 35.64 -1.53 2.49
CA PHE A 152 36.82 -2.28 2.95
C PHE A 152 37.25 -3.31 1.92
#